data_AF-A0AB37IEM6-F1
#
_entry.id   AF-A0AB37IEM6-F1
#
_cell.length_a   1.000
_cell.length_b   1.000
_cell.length_c   1.000
_cell.angle_alpha   90.00
_cell.angle_beta   90.00
_cell.angle_gamma   90.00
#
_symmetry.space_group_name_H-M   'P 1'
#
loop_
_entity.id
_entity.type
_entity.pdbx_description
1 polymer ?
#
loop_
_entity_poly.entity_id
_entity_poly.type
_entity_poly.pdbx_seq_one_letter_code
_entity_poly.pdbx_strand_id
1 'polypeptide(L)'
;MTTAIYKLNEKNQLLGQLSGLTSDFISETGIEEKRSEQAKVKKIYDHLSRKVQELKELKDSKLTEIKKQIKSTFNLDTVNQIFQMIEPHPDFRKISFKINEANPDKLGLDIMCKRTEDEEDAPILYLSSAQVNILSLSIFLGTALENTDKVNTIFMDDPIQHLDSLNELSFIDLLRILAFKLGTQIIFSTHNRQFFDLCQRKLDANYHNASFIEMNYTENQL
;
A
#
# COMPACT_ATOMS: atom_id res chain seq x y z
N MET A 1 55.09 -69.56 -31.81
CA MET A 1 54.25 -69.02 -30.72
C MET A 1 54.96 -67.94 -29.91
N THR A 2 56.24 -68.12 -29.56
CA THR A 2 57.01 -67.23 -28.66
C THR A 2 57.15 -65.77 -29.16
N THR A 3 57.38 -65.56 -30.46
CA THR A 3 57.54 -64.21 -31.05
C THR A 3 56.23 -63.41 -31.09
N ALA A 4 55.09 -64.08 -31.24
CA ALA A 4 53.79 -63.42 -31.26
C ALA A 4 53.39 -62.95 -29.85
N ILE A 5 53.69 -63.76 -28.82
CA ILE A 5 53.47 -63.41 -27.41
C ILE A 5 54.32 -62.21 -27.01
N TYR A 6 55.59 -62.16 -27.45
CA TYR A 6 56.49 -61.04 -27.16
C TYR A 6 55.97 -59.71 -27.73
N LYS A 7 55.56 -59.70 -29.01
CA LYS A 7 54.97 -58.52 -29.66
C LYS A 7 53.66 -58.06 -28.99
N LEU A 8 52.88 -59.00 -28.46
CA LEU A 8 51.62 -58.69 -27.76
C LEU A 8 51.88 -58.02 -26.40
N ASN A 9 52.91 -58.49 -25.67
CA ASN A 9 53.34 -57.86 -24.42
C ASN A 9 53.89 -56.44 -24.64
N GLU A 10 54.70 -56.24 -25.67
CA GLU A 10 55.24 -54.92 -26.03
C GLU A 10 54.11 -53.94 -26.39
N LYS A 11 53.11 -54.41 -27.14
CA LYS A 11 51.93 -53.59 -27.50
C LYS A 11 51.06 -53.25 -26.28
N ASN A 12 50.91 -54.15 -25.33
CA ASN A 12 50.21 -53.89 -24.07
C ASN A 12 50.97 -52.92 -23.17
N GLN A 13 52.30 -52.99 -23.16
CA GLN A 13 53.15 -52.07 -22.42
C GLN A 13 53.06 -50.65 -22.99
N LEU A 14 53.08 -50.52 -24.32
CA LEU A 14 52.84 -49.26 -25.03
C LEU A 14 51.45 -48.69 -24.76
N LEU A 15 50.40 -49.53 -24.73
CA LEU A 15 49.04 -49.12 -24.39
C LEU A 15 48.94 -48.60 -22.95
N GLY A 16 49.61 -49.24 -22.00
CA GLY A 16 49.66 -48.77 -20.61
C GLY A 16 50.40 -47.44 -20.44
N GLN A 17 51.50 -47.23 -21.19
CA GLN A 17 52.21 -45.95 -21.21
C GLN A 17 51.37 -44.85 -21.86
N LEU A 18 50.67 -45.15 -22.96
CA LEU A 18 49.78 -44.20 -23.61
C LEU A 18 48.62 -43.81 -22.69
N SER A 19 48.04 -44.77 -21.95
CA SER A 19 46.95 -44.47 -21.01
C SER A 19 47.44 -43.60 -19.85
N GLY A 20 48.64 -43.87 -19.33
CA GLY A 20 49.28 -43.05 -18.28
C GLY A 20 49.49 -41.61 -18.74
N LEU A 21 50.10 -41.42 -19.91
CA LEU A 21 50.31 -40.10 -20.50
C LEU A 21 48.99 -39.34 -20.76
N THR A 22 47.94 -40.03 -21.23
CA THR A 22 46.62 -39.39 -21.43
C THR A 22 45.94 -39.03 -20.11
N SER A 23 46.10 -39.84 -19.05
CA SER A 23 45.60 -39.56 -17.71
C SER A 23 46.27 -38.32 -17.13
N ASP A 24 47.59 -38.27 -17.19
CA ASP A 24 48.39 -37.18 -16.64
C ASP A 24 48.10 -35.87 -17.39
N PHE A 25 48.04 -35.90 -18.72
CA PHE A 25 47.72 -34.74 -19.56
C PHE A 25 46.30 -34.18 -19.33
N ILE A 26 45.30 -35.05 -19.14
CA ILE A 26 43.92 -34.65 -18.80
C ILE A 26 43.86 -34.06 -17.38
N SER A 27 44.66 -34.58 -16.46
CA SER A 27 44.69 -34.15 -15.06
C SER A 27 45.42 -32.82 -14.83
N GLU A 28 46.53 -32.57 -15.53
CA GLU A 28 47.44 -31.45 -15.23
C GLU A 28 47.04 -30.10 -15.83
N THR A 29 46.28 -30.06 -16.94
CA THR A 29 46.05 -28.78 -17.65
C THR A 29 44.57 -28.37 -17.67
N GLY A 30 43.67 -29.22 -18.18
CA GLY A 30 42.26 -28.84 -18.35
C GLY A 30 41.43 -28.84 -17.05
N ILE A 31 41.77 -29.69 -16.07
CA ILE A 31 41.00 -29.83 -14.82
C ILE A 31 41.40 -28.77 -13.80
N GLU A 32 42.70 -28.47 -13.66
CA GLU A 32 43.17 -27.44 -12.72
C GLU A 32 42.77 -26.02 -13.13
N GLU A 33 42.85 -25.70 -14.42
CA GLU A 33 42.37 -24.42 -14.96
C GLU A 33 40.87 -24.23 -14.69
N LYS A 34 40.04 -25.26 -14.99
CA LYS A 34 38.60 -25.22 -14.70
C LYS A 34 38.30 -25.11 -13.20
N ARG A 35 39.06 -25.77 -12.32
CA ARG A 35 38.91 -25.63 -10.86
C ARG A 35 39.25 -24.21 -10.40
N SER A 36 40.29 -23.60 -10.96
CA SER A 36 40.68 -22.21 -10.67
C SER A 36 39.61 -21.22 -11.14
N GLU A 37 39.06 -21.40 -12.34
CA GLU A 37 37.93 -20.60 -12.84
C GLU A 37 36.68 -20.78 -11.98
N GLN A 38 36.34 -22.02 -11.61
CA GLN A 38 35.19 -22.32 -10.76
C GLN A 38 35.34 -21.68 -9.36
N ALA A 39 36.55 -21.64 -8.81
CA ALA A 39 36.83 -20.94 -7.56
C ALA A 39 36.69 -19.42 -7.67
N LYS A 40 37.10 -18.81 -8.80
CA LYS A 40 36.88 -17.37 -9.07
C LYS A 40 35.39 -17.05 -9.20
N VAL A 41 34.65 -17.84 -9.97
CA VAL A 41 33.19 -17.69 -10.14
C VAL A 41 32.47 -17.84 -8.79
N LYS A 42 32.87 -18.82 -7.97
CA LYS A 42 32.30 -19.02 -6.63
C LYS A 42 32.52 -17.80 -5.73
N LYS A 43 33.71 -17.20 -5.72
CA LYS A 43 33.97 -15.96 -4.97
C LYS A 43 33.08 -14.80 -5.42
N ILE A 44 32.88 -14.65 -6.72
CA ILE A 44 31.99 -13.62 -7.28
C ILE A 44 30.54 -13.89 -6.87
N TYR A 45 30.09 -15.14 -6.96
CA TYR A 45 28.76 -15.57 -6.54
C TYR A 45 28.52 -15.29 -5.05
N ASP A 46 29.47 -15.68 -4.18
CA ASP A 46 29.39 -15.45 -2.73
C ASP A 46 29.33 -13.94 -2.43
N HIS A 47 30.12 -13.12 -3.14
CA HIS A 47 30.08 -11.67 -3.01
C HIS A 47 28.73 -11.07 -3.45
N LEU A 48 28.22 -11.50 -4.61
CA LEU A 48 26.96 -11.01 -5.16
C LEU A 48 25.77 -11.44 -4.28
N SER A 49 25.78 -12.67 -3.80
CA SER A 49 24.79 -13.20 -2.87
C SER A 49 24.73 -12.39 -1.58
N ARG A 50 25.90 -12.05 -1.00
CA ARG A 50 25.97 -11.16 0.16
C ARG A 50 25.41 -9.76 -0.14
N LYS A 51 25.75 -9.18 -1.30
CA LYS A 51 25.23 -7.87 -1.70
C LYS A 51 23.72 -7.85 -1.90
N VAL A 52 23.16 -8.90 -2.49
CA VAL A 52 21.71 -9.06 -2.64
C VAL A 52 21.03 -9.16 -1.27
N GLN A 53 21.63 -9.88 -0.32
CA GLN A 53 21.12 -9.99 1.04
C GLN A 53 21.14 -8.63 1.77
N GLU A 54 22.26 -7.89 1.71
CA GLU A 54 22.37 -6.54 2.27
C GLU A 54 21.30 -5.58 1.69
N LEU A 55 21.06 -5.64 0.38
CA LEU A 55 20.04 -4.82 -0.28
C LEU A 55 18.61 -5.21 0.14
N LYS A 56 18.36 -6.51 0.34
CA LYS A 56 17.06 -7.00 0.82
C LYS A 56 16.77 -6.51 2.23
N GLU A 57 17.75 -6.60 3.13
CA GLU A 57 17.62 -6.12 4.51
C GLU A 57 17.39 -4.61 4.57
N LEU A 58 18.11 -3.84 3.75
CA LEU A 58 17.91 -2.40 3.64
C LEU A 58 16.50 -2.06 3.12
N LYS A 59 16.03 -2.78 2.09
CA LYS A 59 14.68 -2.63 1.54
C LYS A 59 13.62 -2.92 2.61
N ASP A 60 13.73 -4.04 3.32
CA ASP A 60 12.78 -4.45 4.35
C ASP A 60 12.74 -3.45 5.53
N SER A 61 13.92 -2.94 5.91
CA SER A 61 14.03 -1.88 6.92
C SER A 61 13.32 -0.60 6.48
N LYS A 62 13.48 -0.18 5.22
CA LYS A 62 12.84 1.03 4.68
C LYS A 62 11.33 0.86 4.52
N LEU A 63 10.87 -0.30 4.07
CA LEU A 63 9.44 -0.62 4.01
C LEU A 63 8.80 -0.59 5.39
N THR A 64 9.50 -1.06 6.43
CA THR A 64 9.00 -1.01 7.81
C THR A 64 8.85 0.44 8.29
N GLU A 65 9.79 1.31 7.95
CA GLU A 65 9.74 2.74 8.25
C GLU A 65 8.55 3.42 7.54
N ILE A 66 8.32 3.12 6.27
CA ILE A 66 7.17 3.61 5.49
C ILE A 66 5.85 3.15 6.11
N LYS A 67 5.72 1.86 6.48
CA LYS A 67 4.52 1.33 7.16
C LYS A 67 4.24 2.08 8.47
N LYS A 68 5.29 2.40 9.23
CA LYS A 68 5.16 3.17 10.47
C LYS A 68 4.66 4.59 10.20
N GLN A 69 5.20 5.26 9.18
CA GLN A 69 4.75 6.59 8.77
C GLN A 69 3.30 6.59 8.30
N ILE A 70 2.89 5.62 7.47
CA ILE A 70 1.49 5.47 7.05
C ILE A 70 0.57 5.34 8.27
N LYS A 71 0.93 4.47 9.23
CA LYS A 71 0.14 4.26 10.44
C LYS A 71 0.06 5.50 11.34
N SER A 72 1.12 6.32 11.40
CA SER A 72 1.10 7.56 12.18
C SER A 72 0.34 8.69 11.48
N THR A 73 0.39 8.74 10.15
CA THR A 73 -0.30 9.78 9.37
C THR A 73 -1.79 9.51 9.27
N PHE A 74 -2.17 8.24 9.08
CA PHE A 74 -3.56 7.84 8.92
C PHE A 74 -4.00 6.98 10.10
N ASN A 75 -4.76 7.57 11.01
CA ASN A 75 -5.42 6.80 12.05
C ASN A 75 -6.58 6.00 11.45
N LEU A 76 -6.28 4.79 11.00
CA LEU A 76 -7.26 3.89 10.39
C LEU A 76 -8.42 3.55 11.33
N ASP A 77 -8.24 3.60 12.65
CA ASP A 77 -9.35 3.37 13.59
C ASP A 77 -10.36 4.52 13.52
N THR A 78 -9.88 5.77 13.54
CA THR A 78 -10.72 6.96 13.35
C THR A 78 -11.39 6.97 11.99
N VAL A 79 -10.64 6.65 10.92
CA VAL A 79 -11.19 6.55 9.56
C VAL A 79 -12.31 5.52 9.48
N ASN A 80 -12.11 4.33 10.06
CA ASN A 80 -13.11 3.28 10.09
C ASN A 80 -14.35 3.67 10.89
N GLN A 81 -14.18 4.35 12.04
CA GLN A 81 -15.30 4.85 12.83
C GLN A 81 -16.12 5.87 12.05
N ILE A 82 -15.47 6.83 11.40
CA ILE A 82 -16.14 7.84 10.58
C ILE A 82 -16.89 7.18 9.42
N PHE A 83 -16.22 6.27 8.70
CA PHE A 83 -16.82 5.56 7.58
C PHE A 83 -18.07 4.79 8.00
N GLN A 84 -17.99 4.03 9.09
CA GLN A 84 -19.13 3.26 9.61
C GLN A 84 -20.23 4.12 10.23
N MET A 85 -19.91 5.34 10.66
CA MET A 85 -20.91 6.30 11.15
C MET A 85 -21.74 6.87 10.00
N ILE A 86 -21.13 7.13 8.84
CA ILE A 86 -21.83 7.64 7.66
C ILE A 86 -22.48 6.49 6.88
N GLU A 87 -21.72 5.45 6.56
CA GLU A 87 -22.11 4.28 5.75
C GLU A 87 -21.88 2.98 6.56
N PRO A 88 -22.88 2.51 7.31
CA PRO A 88 -22.79 1.26 8.07
C PRO A 88 -22.90 0.04 7.13
N HIS A 89 -21.90 -0.15 6.26
CA HIS A 89 -21.89 -1.22 5.27
C HIS A 89 -21.86 -2.61 5.95
N PRO A 90 -22.67 -3.60 5.50
CA PRO A 90 -22.74 -4.91 6.13
C PRO A 90 -21.38 -5.66 6.11
N ASP A 91 -20.70 -5.63 4.97
CA ASP A 91 -19.50 -6.42 4.70
C ASP A 91 -18.18 -5.63 4.80
N PHE A 92 -18.06 -4.48 4.14
CA PHE A 92 -16.85 -3.67 4.11
C PHE A 92 -16.70 -2.74 5.32
N ARG A 93 -16.44 -3.31 6.50
CA ARG A 93 -16.38 -2.54 7.76
C ARG A 93 -15.02 -1.98 8.11
N LYS A 94 -13.96 -2.55 7.55
CA LYS A 94 -12.57 -2.21 7.89
C LYS A 94 -11.77 -1.88 6.65
N ILE A 95 -11.32 -0.65 6.57
CA ILE A 95 -10.39 -0.11 5.60
C ILE A 95 -8.96 -0.39 6.09
N SER A 96 -8.09 -0.73 5.16
CA SER A 96 -6.67 -0.94 5.38
C SER A 96 -5.86 -0.39 4.22
N PHE A 97 -4.61 -0.04 4.49
CA PHE A 97 -3.68 0.39 3.45
C PHE A 97 -2.64 -0.69 3.17
N LYS A 98 -2.44 -0.99 1.91
CA LYS A 98 -1.50 -2.00 1.43
C LYS A 98 -0.44 -1.34 0.56
N ILE A 99 0.82 -1.55 0.91
CA ILE A 99 1.92 -1.09 0.07
C ILE A 99 1.99 -2.00 -1.17
N ASN A 100 1.93 -1.39 -2.34
CA ASN A 100 2.00 -2.06 -3.62
C ASN A 100 3.42 -1.97 -4.18
N GLU A 101 4.07 -3.12 -4.26
CA GLU A 101 5.43 -3.29 -4.77
C GLU A 101 5.47 -3.96 -6.15
N ALA A 102 4.32 -4.06 -6.84
CA ALA A 102 4.23 -4.74 -8.14
C ALA A 102 5.04 -4.02 -9.23
N ASN A 103 5.22 -2.71 -9.12
CA ASN A 103 6.06 -1.94 -10.01
C ASN A 103 7.46 -1.74 -9.40
N PRO A 104 8.55 -2.21 -10.06
CA PRO A 104 9.92 -2.03 -9.56
C PRO A 104 10.34 -0.56 -9.41
N ASP A 105 9.78 0.35 -10.21
CA ASP A 105 10.18 1.76 -10.28
C ASP A 105 9.30 2.67 -9.42
N LYS A 106 8.18 2.18 -8.89
CA LYS A 106 7.20 2.99 -8.14
C LYS A 106 6.56 2.20 -7.01
N LEU A 107 6.53 2.82 -5.84
CA LEU A 107 5.75 2.33 -4.71
C LEU A 107 4.33 2.89 -4.79
N GLY A 108 3.33 2.01 -4.73
CA GLY A 108 1.92 2.38 -4.61
C GLY A 108 1.41 2.23 -3.18
N LEU A 109 0.33 2.93 -2.86
CA LEU A 109 -0.45 2.72 -1.65
C LEU A 109 -1.89 2.40 -2.07
N ASP A 110 -2.26 1.13 -1.95
CA ASP A 110 -3.59 0.66 -2.27
C ASP A 110 -4.50 0.78 -1.04
N ILE A 111 -5.72 1.25 -1.27
CA ILE A 111 -6.79 1.26 -0.26
C ILE A 111 -7.58 -0.04 -0.43
N MET A 112 -7.69 -0.81 0.65
CA MET A 112 -8.33 -2.11 0.67
C MET A 112 -9.43 -2.14 1.71
N CYS A 113 -10.53 -2.83 1.43
CA CYS A 113 -11.58 -3.12 2.39
C CYS A 113 -11.57 -4.60 2.77
N LYS A 114 -11.61 -4.89 4.07
CA LYS A 114 -11.72 -6.24 4.61
C LYS A 114 -13.18 -6.64 4.66
N ARG A 115 -13.51 -7.71 3.95
CA ARG A 115 -14.81 -8.38 4.03
C ARG A 115 -14.81 -9.44 5.13
N THR A 116 -13.71 -10.15 5.26
CA THR A 116 -13.42 -11.10 6.36
C THR A 116 -12.01 -10.85 6.89
N GLU A 117 -11.53 -11.61 7.87
CA GLU A 117 -10.15 -11.45 8.36
C GLU A 117 -9.10 -11.75 7.26
N ASP A 118 -9.43 -12.64 6.33
CA ASP A 118 -8.52 -13.17 5.31
C ASP A 118 -8.76 -12.58 3.90
N GLU A 119 -9.90 -11.92 3.67
CA GLU A 119 -10.25 -11.35 2.36
C GLU A 119 -10.17 -9.81 2.35
N GLU A 120 -9.30 -9.30 1.47
CA GLU A 120 -9.12 -7.87 1.19
C GLU A 120 -9.48 -7.58 -0.27
N ASP A 121 -10.48 -6.72 -0.47
CA ASP A 121 -10.99 -6.34 -1.78
C ASP A 121 -10.72 -4.86 -2.05
N ALA A 122 -10.47 -4.52 -3.32
CA ALA A 122 -10.37 -3.12 -3.73
C ALA A 122 -11.77 -2.48 -3.67
N PRO A 123 -12.01 -1.45 -2.84
CA PRO A 123 -13.35 -0.90 -2.63
C PRO A 123 -13.99 -0.39 -3.91
N ILE A 124 -13.19 0.16 -4.82
CA ILE A 124 -13.68 0.69 -6.10
C ILE A 124 -14.36 -0.35 -7.00
N LEU A 125 -14.12 -1.65 -6.76
CA LEU A 125 -14.74 -2.73 -7.53
C LEU A 125 -16.11 -3.15 -7.00
N TYR A 126 -16.44 -2.80 -5.75
CA TYR A 126 -17.63 -3.29 -5.05
C TYR A 126 -18.51 -2.19 -4.47
N LEU A 127 -17.94 -1.03 -4.15
CA LEU A 127 -18.65 0.12 -3.63
C LEU A 127 -19.22 0.96 -4.79
N SER A 128 -20.42 1.50 -4.59
CA SER A 128 -20.97 2.54 -5.45
C SER A 128 -20.12 3.82 -5.40
N SER A 129 -20.28 4.69 -6.41
CA SER A 129 -19.57 5.97 -6.45
C SER A 129 -19.82 6.83 -5.20
N ALA A 130 -21.04 6.80 -4.66
CA ALA A 130 -21.40 7.49 -3.42
C ALA A 130 -20.61 6.93 -2.22
N GLN A 131 -20.53 5.61 -2.08
CA GLN A 131 -19.79 4.96 -1.00
C GLN A 131 -18.27 5.19 -1.11
N VAL A 132 -17.72 5.22 -2.33
CA VAL A 132 -16.31 5.61 -2.56
C VAL A 132 -16.07 7.07 -2.15
N ASN A 133 -17.03 7.97 -2.40
CA ASN A 133 -16.94 9.35 -1.95
C ASN A 133 -16.97 9.46 -0.41
N ILE A 134 -17.86 8.73 0.26
CA ILE A 134 -17.92 8.65 1.73
C ILE A 134 -16.59 8.11 2.28
N LEU A 135 -16.01 7.09 1.65
CA LEU A 135 -14.71 6.54 2.02
C LEU A 135 -13.60 7.61 1.92
N SER A 136 -13.56 8.34 0.81
CA SER A 136 -12.61 9.44 0.60
C SER A 136 -12.76 10.52 1.69
N LEU A 137 -14.00 10.94 1.95
CA LEU A 137 -14.33 11.90 3.00
C LEU A 137 -13.91 11.40 4.39
N SER A 138 -14.09 10.11 4.67
CA SER A 138 -13.73 9.49 5.94
C SER A 138 -12.22 9.47 6.16
N ILE A 139 -11.45 9.17 5.11
CA ILE A 139 -9.98 9.24 5.15
C ILE A 139 -9.52 10.68 5.37
N PHE A 140 -10.12 11.64 4.66
CA PHE A 140 -9.82 13.06 4.82
C PHE A 140 -10.09 13.54 6.24
N LEU A 141 -11.30 13.32 6.77
CA LEU A 141 -11.69 13.75 8.11
C LEU A 141 -10.86 13.06 9.19
N GLY A 142 -10.66 11.75 9.09
CA GLY A 142 -9.85 11.00 10.06
C GLY A 142 -8.40 11.51 10.11
N THR A 143 -7.85 11.90 8.97
CA THR A 143 -6.51 12.51 8.90
C THR A 143 -6.49 13.94 9.44
N ALA A 144 -7.52 14.74 9.12
CA ALA A 144 -7.63 16.12 9.57
C ALA A 144 -7.74 16.24 11.10
N LEU A 145 -8.43 15.29 11.74
CA LEU A 145 -8.62 15.28 13.20
C LEU A 145 -7.35 14.92 14.00
N GLU A 146 -6.39 14.24 13.39
CA GLU A 146 -5.10 13.91 14.04
C GLU A 146 -4.09 15.07 13.98
N ASN A 147 -4.24 15.98 13.01
CA ASN A 147 -3.28 17.06 12.72
C ASN A 147 -3.70 18.40 13.35
N THR A 148 -3.97 18.41 14.66
CA THR A 148 -4.58 19.57 15.36
C THR A 148 -3.60 20.66 15.82
N ASP A 149 -2.29 20.51 15.58
CA ASP A 149 -1.24 21.33 16.21
C ASP A 149 -1.26 22.84 15.90
N LYS A 150 -2.04 23.31 14.91
CA LYS A 150 -2.05 24.74 14.52
C LYS A 150 -3.42 25.34 14.17
N VAL A 151 -4.30 24.59 13.52
CA VAL A 151 -5.61 25.08 13.06
C VAL A 151 -6.61 23.94 13.21
N ASN A 152 -7.43 23.98 14.26
CA ASN A 152 -8.52 22.99 14.47
C ASN A 152 -9.76 23.38 13.66
N THR A 153 -9.57 23.63 12.36
CA THR A 153 -10.63 24.06 11.44
C THR A 153 -10.59 23.22 10.17
N ILE A 154 -11.75 22.68 9.79
CA ILE A 154 -11.95 21.90 8.56
C ILE A 154 -12.78 22.73 7.59
N PHE A 155 -12.27 22.90 6.37
CA PHE A 155 -12.98 23.51 5.25
C PHE A 155 -13.37 22.45 4.23
N MET A 156 -14.63 22.45 3.79
CA MET A 156 -15.11 21.53 2.75
C MET A 156 -15.95 22.28 1.72
N ASP A 157 -15.73 22.00 0.45
CA ASP A 157 -16.61 22.48 -0.61
C ASP A 157 -17.51 21.35 -1.06
N ASP A 158 -18.81 21.51 -0.82
CA ASP A 158 -19.85 20.56 -1.19
C ASP A 158 -19.53 19.10 -0.76
N PRO A 159 -19.30 18.86 0.56
CA PRO A 159 -18.75 17.60 1.06
C PRO A 159 -19.58 16.36 0.75
N ILE A 160 -20.86 16.56 0.41
CA ILE A 160 -21.81 15.50 0.16
C ILE A 160 -22.44 15.67 -1.22
N GLN A 161 -21.85 14.99 -2.19
CA GLN A 161 -22.43 14.82 -3.52
C GLN A 161 -22.93 13.40 -3.67
N HIS A 162 -24.17 13.24 -4.16
CA HIS A 162 -24.78 11.95 -4.47
C HIS A 162 -25.01 11.03 -3.24
N LEU A 163 -25.19 11.59 -2.04
CA LEU A 163 -25.64 10.83 -0.87
C LEU A 163 -27.17 10.70 -0.86
N ASP A 164 -27.67 9.59 -0.30
CA ASP A 164 -29.08 9.46 0.01
C ASP A 164 -29.43 10.17 1.34
N SER A 165 -30.72 10.36 1.60
CA SER A 165 -31.20 11.09 2.78
C SER A 165 -30.76 10.46 4.11
N LEU A 166 -30.49 9.15 4.16
CA LEU A 166 -30.05 8.49 5.39
C LEU A 166 -28.59 8.83 5.67
N ASN A 167 -27.73 8.72 4.67
CA ASN A 167 -26.31 9.04 4.79
C ASN A 167 -26.09 10.55 4.99
N GLU A 168 -26.92 11.42 4.39
CA GLU A 168 -26.91 12.86 4.68
C GLU A 168 -27.17 13.15 6.16
N LEU A 169 -28.17 12.50 6.76
CA LEU A 169 -28.48 12.67 8.18
C LEU A 169 -27.33 12.16 9.08
N SER A 170 -26.80 10.99 8.76
CA SER A 170 -25.64 10.41 9.46
C SER A 170 -24.43 11.34 9.39
N PHE A 171 -24.19 11.97 8.24
CA PHE A 171 -23.14 12.96 8.07
C PHE A 171 -23.37 14.21 8.91
N ILE A 172 -24.59 14.76 8.98
CA ILE A 172 -24.90 15.90 9.86
C ILE A 172 -24.66 15.55 11.32
N ASP A 173 -25.02 14.34 11.74
CA ASP A 173 -24.79 13.88 13.11
C ASP A 173 -23.29 13.72 13.40
N LEU A 174 -22.49 13.28 12.41
CA LEU A 174 -21.03 13.31 12.51
C LEU A 174 -20.52 14.75 12.67
N LEU A 175 -20.96 15.70 11.82
CA LEU A 175 -20.58 17.10 11.93
C LEU A 175 -20.89 17.66 13.32
N ARG A 176 -22.04 17.29 13.91
CA ARG A 176 -22.41 17.68 15.28
C ARG A 176 -21.40 17.18 16.30
N ILE A 177 -20.94 15.92 16.18
CA ILE A 177 -19.93 15.35 17.08
C ILE A 177 -18.60 16.08 16.92
N LEU A 178 -18.13 16.22 15.69
CA LEU A 178 -16.85 16.87 15.41
C LEU A 178 -16.84 18.33 15.91
N ALA A 179 -17.91 19.10 15.63
CA ALA A 179 -18.00 20.50 16.01
C ALA A 179 -18.19 20.71 17.51
N PHE A 180 -19.13 20.01 18.13
CA PHE A 180 -19.57 20.35 19.50
C PHE A 180 -19.07 19.40 20.58
N LYS A 181 -18.53 18.23 20.22
CA LYS A 181 -17.87 17.33 21.20
C LYS A 181 -16.35 17.36 21.07
N LEU A 182 -15.81 17.37 19.85
CA LEU A 182 -14.35 17.41 19.64
C LEU A 182 -13.80 18.83 19.51
N GLY A 183 -14.67 19.84 19.41
CA GLY A 183 -14.28 21.25 19.40
C GLY A 183 -13.64 21.70 18.08
N THR A 184 -13.82 20.94 16.99
CA THR A 184 -13.29 21.27 15.66
C THR A 184 -14.20 22.28 14.96
N GLN A 185 -13.66 23.42 14.52
CA GLN A 185 -14.43 24.35 13.72
C GLN A 185 -14.67 23.75 12.33
N ILE A 186 -15.91 23.76 11.86
CA ILE A 186 -16.26 23.23 10.53
C ILE A 186 -16.91 24.34 9.73
N ILE A 187 -16.37 24.57 8.53
CA ILE A 187 -16.90 25.50 7.56
C ILE A 187 -17.08 24.73 6.26
N PHE A 188 -18.31 24.70 5.74
CA PHE A 188 -18.57 24.06 4.46
C PHE A 188 -19.58 24.84 3.63
N SER A 189 -19.43 24.74 2.31
CA SER A 189 -20.40 25.19 1.33
C SER A 189 -21.21 24.01 0.81
N THR A 190 -22.42 24.28 0.34
CA THR A 190 -23.19 23.31 -0.43
C THR A 190 -24.11 24.05 -1.39
N HIS A 191 -24.36 23.44 -2.55
CA HIS A 191 -25.40 23.90 -3.46
C HIS A 191 -26.76 23.19 -3.21
N ASN A 192 -26.79 22.17 -2.35
CA ASN A 192 -27.98 21.39 -2.04
C ASN A 192 -28.84 22.09 -0.98
N ARG A 193 -29.97 22.67 -1.40
CA ARG A 193 -30.89 23.37 -0.50
C ARG A 193 -31.50 22.47 0.57
N GLN A 194 -31.86 21.24 0.22
CA GLN A 194 -32.45 20.31 1.17
C GLN A 194 -31.45 19.97 2.29
N PHE A 195 -30.18 19.76 1.95
CA PHE A 195 -29.13 19.53 2.93
C PHE A 195 -28.89 20.75 3.82
N PHE A 196 -28.87 21.96 3.25
CA PHE A 196 -28.77 23.20 4.02
C PHE A 196 -29.91 23.34 5.05
N ASP A 197 -31.15 23.13 4.62
CA ASP A 197 -32.33 23.23 5.50
C ASP A 197 -32.31 22.14 6.59
N LEU A 198 -31.84 20.93 6.27
CA LEU A 198 -31.62 19.87 7.24
C LEU A 198 -30.56 20.25 8.28
N CYS A 199 -29.43 20.81 7.84
CA CYS A 199 -28.39 21.31 8.73
C CYS A 199 -28.94 22.38 9.67
N GLN A 200 -29.75 23.33 9.19
CA GLN A 200 -30.37 24.37 10.03
C GLN A 200 -31.24 23.77 11.13
N ARG A 201 -32.03 22.74 10.83
CA ARG A 201 -32.89 22.08 11.82
C ARG A 201 -32.10 21.25 12.82
N LYS A 202 -31.06 20.57 12.36
CA LYS A 202 -30.26 19.62 13.15
C LYS A 202 -29.13 20.30 13.94
N LEU A 203 -28.66 21.45 13.49
CA LEU A 203 -27.59 22.24 14.11
C LEU A 203 -28.15 23.64 14.41
N ASP A 204 -29.36 23.70 14.95
CA ASP A 204 -30.09 24.94 15.24
C ASP A 204 -29.23 25.92 16.05
N ALA A 205 -29.06 27.12 15.49
CA ALA A 205 -28.22 28.19 16.03
C ALA A 205 -28.68 28.70 17.41
N ASN A 206 -29.91 28.40 17.83
CA ASN A 206 -30.40 28.72 19.18
C ASN A 206 -29.80 27.79 20.25
N TYR A 207 -29.39 26.57 19.87
CA TYR A 207 -28.88 25.55 20.77
C TYR A 207 -27.39 25.24 20.55
N HIS A 208 -26.86 25.59 19.38
CA HIS A 208 -25.51 25.30 18.94
C HIS A 208 -24.82 26.57 18.43
N ASN A 209 -23.49 26.66 18.61
CA ASN A 209 -22.70 27.74 18.02
C ASN A 209 -22.52 27.48 16.51
N ALA A 210 -23.60 27.65 15.75
CA ALA A 210 -23.68 27.44 14.31
C ALA A 210 -24.10 28.75 13.63
N SER A 211 -23.59 28.98 12.42
CA SER A 211 -23.97 30.11 11.57
C SER A 211 -24.29 29.61 10.18
N PHE A 212 -25.36 30.14 9.60
CA PHE A 212 -25.85 29.75 8.29
C PHE A 212 -25.92 30.99 7.40
N ILE A 213 -25.26 30.92 6.25
CA ILE A 213 -25.19 32.01 5.29
C ILE A 213 -25.77 31.51 3.97
N GLU A 214 -26.81 32.19 3.49
CA GLU A 214 -27.40 31.93 2.18
C GLU A 214 -26.89 32.99 1.20
N MET A 215 -26.24 32.55 0.12
CA MET A 215 -25.75 33.42 -0.94
C MET A 215 -26.82 33.55 -2.01
N ASN A 216 -27.62 34.60 -1.96
CA ASN A 216 -28.60 34.91 -2.99
C ASN A 216 -27.90 35.49 -4.22
N TYR A 217 -27.99 34.81 -5.36
CA TYR A 217 -27.65 35.40 -6.66
C TYR A 217 -28.83 36.25 -7.11
N THR A 218 -28.80 37.56 -6.88
CA THR A 218 -29.66 38.47 -7.63
C THR A 218 -29.09 38.58 -9.04
N GLU A 219 -29.75 37.92 -10.00
CA GLU A 219 -29.61 38.29 -11.41
C GLU A 219 -30.02 39.76 -11.54
N ASN A 220 -29.04 40.67 -11.56
CA ASN A 220 -29.27 41.97 -12.14
C ASN A 220 -29.62 41.72 -13.61
N GLN A 221 -30.89 41.96 -13.93
CA GLN A 221 -31.45 41.92 -15.28
C GLN A 221 -30.52 42.67 -16.24
N LEU A 222 -29.95 41.92 -17.18
CA LEU A 222 -29.31 42.45 -18.39
C LEU A 222 -30.39 42.72 -19.45
#